data_AF-A0A2T9WLD3-F1
#
_entry.id   AF-A0A2T9WLD3-F1
#
_cell.length_a   1.000
_cell.length_b   1.000
_cell.length_c   1.000
_cell.angle_alpha   90.00
_cell.angle_beta   90.00
_cell.angle_gamma   90.00
#
_symmetry.space_group_name_H-M   'P 1'
#
loop_
_entity.id
_entity.type
_entity.pdbx_description
1 polymer ?
#
loop_
_entity_poly.entity_id
_entity_poly.type
_entity_poly.pdbx_seq_one_letter_code
_entity_poly.pdbx_strand_id
1 'polypeptide(L)'
;MPSYITLKARVYYITRDGGLYNIHAYVEYNRGREKERKFFTLQTEKEIPKIIFEKYRKIKDEDKYYFPKVFIVPTPSIRIRKNKKNIPNKTAIPFDEKFKLVVIYAKDPPYRIRLDKLIKVSSMRIYVRKDKLRRMYVEGFCEPDALDALINNNNLESKSYNIDLREANLDDLLKFIRYDVKYNSKNNQNNRNEEMEKTGPYIFIDKGRNLSCKQSYIAPKDIKILEIYKIKI
;
A
#
# COMPACT_ATOMS: atom_id res chain seq x y z
N MET A 1 7.01 13.28 -17.65
CA MET A 1 7.82 12.78 -16.51
C MET A 1 7.15 11.54 -15.94
N PRO A 2 7.89 10.50 -15.50
CA PRO A 2 7.29 9.35 -14.84
C PRO A 2 6.63 9.76 -13.51
N SER A 3 5.40 9.30 -13.28
CA SER A 3 4.64 9.51 -12.05
C SER A 3 4.93 8.41 -11.02
N TYR A 4 5.03 8.78 -9.74
CA TYR A 4 5.41 7.86 -8.67
C TYR A 4 4.55 8.02 -7.41
N ILE A 5 4.26 6.91 -6.74
CA ILE A 5 3.86 6.88 -5.32
C ILE A 5 5.14 6.78 -4.48
N THR A 6 5.32 7.68 -3.51
CA THR A 6 6.49 7.66 -2.63
C THR A 6 6.13 7.16 -1.24
N LEU A 7 6.84 6.14 -0.78
CA LEU A 7 6.57 5.41 0.46
C LEU A 7 7.55 5.84 1.56
N LYS A 8 7.39 7.06 2.09
CA LYS A 8 8.26 7.58 3.17
C LYS A 8 7.66 7.45 4.56
N ALA A 9 6.37 7.80 4.69
CA ALA A 9 5.66 7.80 5.95
C ALA A 9 5.24 6.37 6.32
N ARG A 10 5.90 5.79 7.31
CA ARG A 10 5.67 4.42 7.78
C ARG A 10 4.78 4.42 9.01
N VAL A 11 3.72 3.62 9.00
CA VAL A 11 2.91 3.35 10.18
C VAL A 11 3.65 2.34 11.05
N TYR A 12 3.67 2.58 12.36
CA TYR A 12 4.28 1.66 13.32
C TYR A 12 3.31 1.26 14.44
N TYR A 13 2.29 2.05 14.74
CA TYR A 13 1.34 1.76 15.81
C TYR A 13 -0.04 2.33 15.49
N ILE A 14 -1.10 1.63 15.90
CA ILE A 14 -2.48 2.12 15.78
C ILE A 14 -3.21 1.90 17.10
N THR A 15 -3.83 2.96 17.63
CA THR A 15 -4.73 2.89 18.80
C THR A 15 -6.16 3.26 18.42
N ARG A 16 -7.07 2.99 19.35
CA ARG A 16 -8.46 3.42 19.28
C ARG A 16 -8.87 3.94 20.64
N ASP A 17 -9.29 5.19 20.68
CA ASP A 17 -9.78 5.87 21.88
C ASP A 17 -11.25 6.25 21.63
N GLY A 18 -12.18 5.46 22.16
CA GLY A 18 -13.60 5.57 21.85
C GLY A 18 -13.90 5.32 20.36
N GLY A 19 -14.54 6.29 19.71
CA GLY A 19 -14.88 6.24 18.28
C GLY A 19 -13.72 6.58 17.34
N LEU A 20 -12.58 7.04 17.86
CA LEU A 20 -11.51 7.61 17.05
C LEU A 20 -10.30 6.67 16.97
N TYR A 21 -9.83 6.42 15.75
CA TYR A 21 -8.57 5.73 15.50
C TYR A 21 -7.40 6.72 15.43
N ASN A 22 -6.29 6.40 16.09
CA ASN A 22 -5.02 7.12 15.97
C ASN A 22 -4.01 6.25 15.22
N ILE A 23 -3.53 6.74 14.08
CA ILE A 23 -2.52 6.09 13.23
C ILE A 23 -1.19 6.79 13.48
N HIS A 24 -0.31 6.13 14.23
CA HIS A 24 1.02 6.64 14.53
C HIS A 24 2.00 6.23 13.44
N ALA A 25 2.70 7.23 12.91
CA ALA A 25 3.61 7.07 11.80
C ALA A 25 4.87 7.91 11.97
N TYR A 26 5.91 7.56 11.20
CA TYR A 26 7.13 8.34 11.13
C TYR A 26 7.66 8.47 9.70
N VAL A 27 8.45 9.51 9.48
CA VAL A 27 9.32 9.63 8.30
C VAL A 27 10.77 9.58 8.76
N GLU A 28 11.56 8.71 8.15
CA GLU A 28 13.01 8.63 8.36
C GLU A 28 13.73 9.51 7.32
N TYR A 29 14.56 10.43 7.79
CA TYR A 29 15.42 11.29 6.97
C TYR A 29 16.87 10.90 7.20
N ASN A 30 17.62 10.73 6.11
CA ASN A 30 19.06 10.57 6.18
C ASN A 30 19.71 11.96 6.25
N ARG A 31 20.40 12.26 7.35
CA ARG A 31 21.20 13.47 7.53
C ARG A 31 22.67 13.06 7.68
N GLY A 32 23.34 12.87 6.54
CA GLY A 32 24.70 12.34 6.53
C GLY A 32 24.73 10.90 7.02
N ARG A 33 25.43 10.64 8.13
CA ARG A 33 25.54 9.31 8.77
C ARG A 33 24.44 9.04 9.81
N GLU A 34 23.67 10.04 10.19
CA GLU A 34 22.60 9.90 11.19
C GLU A 34 21.22 9.75 10.55
N LYS A 35 20.39 8.94 11.19
CA LYS A 35 18.98 8.76 10.85
C LYS A 35 18.13 9.57 11.81
N GLU A 36 17.44 10.58 11.28
CA GLU A 36 16.48 11.37 12.05
C GLU A 36 15.07 10.88 11.73
N ARG A 37 14.32 10.46 12.75
CA ARG A 37 12.90 10.11 12.62
C ARG A 37 12.01 11.26 13.07
N LYS A 38 10.97 11.54 12.29
CA LYS A 38 9.92 12.48 12.66
C LYS A 38 8.59 11.77 12.80
N PHE A 39 8.04 11.82 14.01
CA PHE A 39 6.78 11.18 14.38
C PHE A 39 5.60 12.12 14.23
N PHE A 40 4.46 11.54 13.88
CA PHE A 40 3.18 12.22 13.78
C PHE A 40 2.05 11.21 13.94
N THR A 41 0.86 11.72 14.21
CA THR A 41 -0.36 10.92 14.38
C THR A 41 -1.41 11.45 13.41
N LEU A 42 -2.03 10.55 12.65
CA LEU A 42 -3.26 10.85 11.93
C LEU A 42 -4.47 10.31 12.69
N GLN A 43 -5.58 11.03 12.64
CA GLN A 43 -6.83 10.67 13.29
C GLN A 43 -7.96 10.46 12.30
N THR A 44 -8.80 9.48 12.57
CA THR A 44 -9.97 9.17 11.74
C THR A 44 -11.04 8.46 12.54
N GLU A 45 -12.29 8.81 12.27
CA GLU A 45 -13.46 8.11 12.79
C GLU A 45 -13.82 6.89 11.93
N LYS A 46 -13.27 6.81 10.71
CA LYS A 46 -13.53 5.68 9.81
C LYS A 46 -12.81 4.43 10.31
N GLU A 47 -13.51 3.31 10.30
CA GLU A 47 -12.98 2.02 10.71
C GLU A 47 -11.83 1.59 9.81
N ILE A 48 -10.65 1.43 10.42
CA ILE A 48 -9.46 0.87 9.80
C ILE A 48 -9.68 -0.64 9.60
N PRO A 49 -9.20 -1.23 8.49
CA PRO A 49 -9.31 -2.66 8.27
C PRO A 49 -8.87 -3.45 9.51
N LYS A 50 -9.78 -4.27 10.05
CA LYS A 50 -9.62 -4.97 11.33
C LYS A 50 -8.27 -5.65 11.45
N ILE A 51 -7.82 -6.29 10.38
CA ILE A 51 -6.53 -6.97 10.36
C ILE A 51 -5.32 -6.04 10.52
N ILE A 52 -5.37 -4.87 9.91
CA ILE A 52 -4.34 -3.85 10.06
C ILE A 52 -4.36 -3.35 11.48
N PHE A 53 -5.54 -3.04 12.03
CA PHE A 53 -5.68 -2.61 13.40
C PHE A 53 -5.15 -3.66 14.41
N GLU A 54 -5.58 -4.92 14.31
CA GLU A 54 -5.17 -5.99 15.22
C GLU A 54 -3.66 -6.23 15.23
N LYS A 55 -3.02 -6.19 14.06
CA LYS A 55 -1.57 -6.33 13.97
C LYS A 55 -0.89 -5.13 14.60
N TYR A 56 -1.25 -3.93 14.14
CA TYR A 56 -0.57 -2.70 14.53
C TYR A 56 -0.90 -2.23 15.95
N ARG A 57 -1.94 -2.72 16.62
CA ARG A 57 -2.22 -2.42 18.03
C ARG A 57 -1.35 -3.22 19.00
N LYS A 58 -0.84 -4.39 18.62
CA LYS A 58 0.00 -5.24 19.50
C LYS A 58 1.46 -4.79 19.56
N ILE A 59 1.77 -3.72 18.86
CA ILE A 59 3.12 -3.33 18.50
C ILE A 59 3.41 -1.98 19.13
N LYS A 60 4.48 -1.87 19.92
CA LYS A 60 4.94 -0.55 20.40
C LYS A 60 6.32 -0.18 19.87
N ASP A 61 7.00 -1.11 19.20
CA ASP A 61 8.40 -0.98 18.79
C ASP A 61 8.52 -0.55 17.32
N GLU A 62 9.28 0.49 17.04
CA GLU A 62 9.39 1.08 15.69
C GLU A 62 10.27 0.27 14.73
N ASP A 63 11.16 -0.57 15.28
CA ASP A 63 12.23 -1.27 14.55
C ASP A 63 11.94 -2.74 14.29
N LYS A 64 10.84 -3.29 14.82
CA LYS A 64 10.50 -4.69 14.55
C LYS A 64 10.00 -4.84 13.11
N TYR A 65 10.31 -5.98 12.51
CA TYR A 65 9.76 -6.34 11.20
C TYR A 65 8.25 -6.60 11.29
N TYR A 66 7.48 -5.88 10.48
CA TYR A 66 6.02 -6.05 10.34
C TYR A 66 5.65 -6.48 8.93
N PHE A 67 4.70 -7.42 8.85
CA PHE A 67 4.09 -7.85 7.60
C PHE A 67 2.56 -7.92 7.75
N PRO A 68 1.78 -7.29 6.86
CA PRO A 68 2.23 -6.37 5.80
C PRO A 68 2.81 -5.08 6.38
N LYS A 69 3.53 -4.33 5.54
CA LYS A 69 4.00 -2.98 5.88
C LYS A 69 2.96 -1.95 5.45
N VAL A 70 2.78 -0.91 6.27
CA VAL A 70 1.72 0.09 6.06
C VAL A 70 2.31 1.49 5.99
N PHE A 71 1.84 2.27 5.01
CA PHE A 71 2.34 3.60 4.70
C PHE A 71 1.21 4.62 4.58
N ILE A 72 1.55 5.89 4.82
CA ILE A 72 0.66 7.04 4.56
C ILE A 72 1.10 7.72 3.27
N VAL A 73 0.16 7.89 2.33
CA VAL A 73 0.39 8.53 1.03
C VAL A 73 -0.67 9.60 0.78
N PRO A 74 -0.30 10.84 0.40
CA PRO A 74 1.07 11.34 0.33
C PRO A 74 1.67 11.49 1.74
N THR A 75 3.00 11.64 1.81
CA THR A 75 3.67 11.96 3.07
C THR A 75 3.20 13.33 3.56
N PRO A 76 2.71 13.47 4.81
CA PRO A 76 2.28 14.76 5.34
C PRO A 76 3.39 15.80 5.29
N SER A 77 3.02 17.07 5.11
CA SER A 77 3.95 18.19 5.23
C SER A 77 4.26 18.44 6.70
N ILE A 78 5.31 17.80 7.21
CA ILE A 78 5.76 17.95 8.59
C ILE A 78 6.61 19.24 8.66
N ARG A 79 5.98 20.39 8.92
CA ARG A 79 6.71 21.64 9.15
C ARG A 79 7.58 21.49 10.41
N ILE A 80 8.90 21.61 10.23
CA ILE A 80 9.85 21.72 11.32
C ILE A 80 9.61 23.10 11.95
N ARG A 81 8.91 23.18 13.09
CA ARG A 81 9.13 24.32 13.97
C ARG A 81 10.52 24.13 14.60
N LYS A 82 11.54 24.67 13.94
CA LYS A 82 12.82 24.96 14.60
C LYS A 82 12.44 25.83 15.80
N ASN A 83 12.79 25.39 17.00
CA ASN A 83 12.39 25.95 18.30
C ASN A 83 11.15 25.29 18.92
N LYS A 84 11.34 24.06 19.41
CA LYS A 84 11.23 23.75 20.86
C LYS A 84 11.72 22.32 21.06
N LYS A 85 12.92 22.18 21.65
CA LYS A 85 13.25 20.96 22.39
C LYS A 85 12.09 20.75 23.38
N ASN A 86 11.45 19.58 23.33
CA ASN A 86 10.43 19.10 24.28
C ASN A 86 8.95 19.49 24.08
N ILE A 87 8.45 19.67 22.86
CA ILE A 87 6.98 19.58 22.64
C ILE A 87 6.68 18.57 21.52
N PRO A 88 6.04 17.42 21.82
CA PRO A 88 5.52 16.58 20.75
C PRO A 88 4.49 17.41 19.98
N ASN A 89 4.59 17.46 18.65
CA ASN A 89 3.55 18.04 17.79
C ASN A 89 2.21 17.37 18.14
N LYS A 90 1.46 17.98 19.06
CA LYS A 90 0.30 17.38 19.74
C LYS A 90 -1.01 17.55 18.95
N THR A 91 -0.98 18.31 17.85
CA THR A 91 -2.14 18.44 16.98
C THR A 91 -2.16 17.25 16.04
N ALA A 92 -3.03 16.28 16.34
CA ALA A 92 -3.29 15.18 15.45
C ALA A 92 -3.83 15.68 14.11
N ILE A 93 -3.39 15.05 13.03
CA ILE A 93 -3.74 15.44 11.66
C ILE A 93 -4.99 14.64 11.26
N PRO A 94 -6.09 15.26 10.81
CA PRO A 94 -7.22 14.50 10.29
C PRO A 94 -6.78 13.72 9.04
N PHE A 95 -7.17 12.44 8.95
CA PHE A 95 -6.80 11.57 7.83
C PHE A 95 -7.54 11.95 6.53
N ASP A 96 -8.79 12.44 6.64
CA ASP A 96 -9.67 12.95 5.56
C ASP A 96 -9.45 12.33 4.15
N GLU A 97 -9.82 13.04 3.07
CA GLU A 97 -9.61 12.55 1.70
C GLU A 97 -8.18 12.76 1.19
N LYS A 98 -7.36 13.50 1.93
CA LYS A 98 -5.99 13.83 1.51
C LYS A 98 -5.07 12.63 1.63
N PHE A 99 -5.28 11.78 2.63
CA PHE A 99 -4.40 10.66 2.93
C PHE A 99 -5.00 9.32 2.53
N LYS A 100 -4.11 8.40 2.17
CA LYS A 100 -4.41 7.02 1.83
C LYS A 100 -3.49 6.11 2.63
N LEU A 101 -4.04 5.00 3.08
CA LEU A 101 -3.30 3.96 3.77
C LEU A 101 -2.92 2.90 2.75
N VAL A 102 -1.62 2.82 2.45
CA VAL A 102 -1.07 1.86 1.49
C VAL A 102 -0.47 0.69 2.24
N VAL A 103 -1.08 -0.47 2.09
CA VAL A 103 -0.66 -1.74 2.70
C VAL A 103 0.12 -2.52 1.65
N ILE A 104 1.36 -2.90 1.96
CA ILE A 104 2.24 -3.62 1.03
C ILE A 104 2.62 -4.97 1.62
N TYR A 105 2.31 -6.02 0.87
CA TYR A 105 2.59 -7.40 1.20
C TYR A 105 3.99 -7.79 0.73
N ALA A 106 5.01 -7.06 1.19
CA ALA A 106 6.39 -7.31 0.82
C ALA A 106 7.32 -7.23 2.04
N LYS A 107 8.35 -8.07 2.07
CA LYS A 107 9.42 -7.94 3.07
C LYS A 107 10.13 -6.60 2.90
N ASP A 108 10.50 -6.27 1.66
CA ASP A 108 11.27 -5.08 1.32
C ASP A 108 10.50 -4.25 0.28
N PRO A 109 9.58 -3.38 0.72
CA PRO A 109 8.82 -2.52 -0.18
C PRO A 109 9.74 -1.49 -0.84
N PRO A 110 9.49 -1.16 -2.12
CA PRO A 110 10.27 -0.15 -2.82
C PRO A 110 10.08 1.23 -2.17
N TYR A 111 11.06 2.11 -2.27
CA TYR A 111 10.91 3.50 -1.80
C TYR A 111 9.96 4.32 -2.69
N ARG A 112 9.97 4.04 -3.99
CA ARG A 112 9.12 4.67 -5.01
C ARG A 112 8.46 3.59 -5.85
N ILE A 113 7.15 3.65 -6.00
CA ILE A 113 6.38 2.82 -6.91
C ILE A 113 6.11 3.65 -8.16
N ARG A 114 6.56 3.13 -9.30
CA ARG A 114 6.27 3.70 -10.62
C ARG A 114 4.85 3.37 -11.03
N LEU A 115 4.05 4.37 -11.39
CA LEU A 115 2.68 4.12 -11.83
C LEU A 115 2.65 3.24 -13.08
N ASP A 116 3.56 3.44 -14.04
CA ASP A 116 3.64 2.62 -15.27
C ASP A 116 4.07 1.16 -15.06
N LYS A 117 4.24 0.75 -13.80
CA LYS A 117 4.53 -0.62 -13.35
C LYS A 117 3.50 -1.14 -12.36
N LEU A 118 2.40 -0.41 -12.20
CA LEU A 118 1.35 -0.73 -11.25
C LEU A 118 0.08 -1.08 -12.04
N ILE A 119 -0.46 -2.26 -11.77
CA ILE A 119 -1.71 -2.74 -12.35
C ILE A 119 -2.75 -2.72 -11.24
N LYS A 120 -3.80 -1.91 -11.37
CA LYS A 120 -4.98 -2.02 -10.51
C LYS A 120 -5.80 -3.22 -10.93
N VAL A 121 -6.00 -4.15 -10.01
CA VAL A 121 -6.58 -5.45 -10.29
C VAL A 121 -8.09 -5.41 -10.12
N SER A 122 -8.80 -5.82 -11.16
CA SER A 122 -10.24 -6.11 -11.12
C SER A 122 -10.49 -7.59 -10.84
N SER A 123 -9.70 -8.46 -11.47
CA SER A 123 -9.77 -9.91 -11.30
C SER A 123 -8.37 -10.52 -11.42
N MET A 124 -8.10 -11.57 -10.64
CA MET A 124 -6.80 -12.26 -10.63
C MET A 124 -6.99 -13.76 -10.48
N ARG A 125 -6.33 -14.52 -11.36
CA ARG A 125 -6.29 -15.99 -11.32
C ARG A 125 -4.86 -16.47 -11.37
N ILE A 126 -4.45 -17.25 -10.37
CA ILE A 126 -3.10 -17.78 -10.26
C ILE A 126 -3.11 -19.27 -10.62
N TYR A 127 -2.28 -19.67 -11.57
CA TYR A 127 -2.22 -21.04 -12.06
C TYR A 127 -1.04 -21.77 -11.43
N VAL A 128 -1.36 -22.87 -10.76
CA VAL A 128 -0.41 -23.77 -10.13
C VAL A 128 -0.26 -25.03 -10.97
N ARG A 129 0.96 -25.46 -11.25
CA ARG A 129 1.25 -26.73 -11.92
C ARG A 129 2.38 -27.44 -11.20
N LYS A 130 2.13 -28.68 -10.76
CA LYS A 130 3.07 -29.48 -9.94
C LYS A 130 3.57 -28.67 -8.72
N ASP A 131 2.62 -28.11 -7.97
CA ASP A 131 2.84 -27.30 -6.76
C ASP A 131 3.71 -26.05 -6.91
N LYS A 132 3.95 -25.60 -8.15
CA LYS A 132 4.68 -24.36 -8.45
C LYS A 132 3.75 -23.35 -9.11
N LEU A 133 3.77 -22.11 -8.64
CA LEU A 133 3.11 -21.00 -9.35
C LEU A 133 3.83 -20.79 -10.68
N ARG A 134 3.10 -20.84 -11.78
CA ARG A 134 3.69 -20.73 -13.13
C ARG A 134 3.24 -19.49 -13.86
N ARG A 135 1.99 -19.08 -13.64
CA ARG A 135 1.39 -17.98 -14.39
C ARG A 135 0.31 -17.33 -13.54
N MET A 136 0.12 -16.04 -13.76
CA MET A 136 -0.98 -15.27 -13.22
C MET A 136 -1.67 -14.54 -14.36
N TYR A 137 -2.98 -14.69 -14.45
CA TYR A 137 -3.82 -13.92 -15.36
C TYR A 137 -4.52 -12.84 -14.55
N VAL A 138 -4.44 -11.61 -15.03
CA VAL A 138 -4.97 -10.44 -14.34
C VAL A 138 -5.82 -9.67 -15.32
N GLU A 139 -7.04 -9.33 -14.92
CA GLU A 139 -7.81 -8.27 -15.57
C GLU A 139 -7.69 -7.02 -14.73
N GLY A 140 -7.42 -5.89 -15.35
CA GLY A 140 -7.22 -4.66 -14.62
C GLY A 140 -6.78 -3.50 -15.49
N PHE A 141 -6.27 -2.47 -14.83
CA PHE A 141 -5.92 -1.21 -15.46
C PHE A 141 -4.46 -0.86 -15.18
N CYS A 142 -3.75 -0.39 -16.20
CA CYS A 142 -2.45 0.21 -16.01
C CYS A 142 -2.64 1.58 -15.33
N GLU A 143 -1.99 1.80 -14.20
CA GLU A 143 -2.29 2.95 -13.34
C GLU A 143 -2.15 4.34 -13.98
N PRO A 144 -1.20 4.62 -14.90
CA PRO A 144 -1.18 5.88 -15.61
C PRO A 144 -2.44 6.08 -16.45
N ASP A 145 -2.93 5.02 -17.10
CA ASP A 145 -4.16 5.06 -17.90
C ASP A 145 -5.37 5.28 -16.97
N ALA A 146 -5.38 4.63 -15.80
CA ALA A 146 -6.43 4.79 -14.80
C ALA A 146 -6.49 6.20 -14.19
N LEU A 147 -5.33 6.79 -13.93
CA LEU A 147 -5.22 8.15 -13.46
C LEU A 147 -5.62 9.16 -14.54
N ASP A 148 -5.19 8.95 -15.78
CA ASP A 148 -5.57 9.80 -16.92
C ASP A 148 -7.08 9.79 -17.16
N ALA A 149 -7.68 8.60 -17.17
CA ALA A 149 -9.13 8.45 -17.31
C ALA A 149 -9.92 9.16 -16.19
N LEU A 150 -9.42 9.10 -14.96
CA LEU A 150 -10.01 9.83 -13.82
C LEU A 150 -9.92 11.36 -14.01
N ILE A 151 -8.80 11.88 -14.51
CA ILE A 151 -8.59 13.33 -14.69
C ILE A 151 -9.41 13.86 -15.86
N ASN A 152 -9.46 13.09 -16.95
CA ASN A 152 -10.08 13.51 -18.20
C ASN A 152 -11.54 13.04 -18.35
N ASN A 153 -12.11 12.39 -17.33
CA ASN A 153 -13.44 11.76 -17.36
C ASN A 153 -13.65 10.82 -18.56
N ASN A 154 -12.60 10.11 -18.95
CA ASN A 154 -12.65 9.15 -20.05
C ASN A 154 -13.07 7.76 -19.56
N ASN A 155 -13.77 7.03 -20.41
CA ASN A 155 -14.01 5.62 -20.16
C ASN A 155 -12.71 4.84 -20.31
N LEU A 156 -12.41 4.02 -19.32
CA LEU A 156 -11.22 3.20 -19.29
C LEU A 156 -11.59 1.73 -19.50
N GLU A 157 -11.00 1.12 -20.52
CA GLU A 157 -11.18 -0.30 -20.76
C GLU A 157 -10.20 -1.14 -19.94
N SER A 158 -10.74 -2.19 -19.32
CA SER A 158 -9.94 -3.17 -18.60
C SER A 158 -9.10 -3.99 -19.58
N LYS A 159 -7.85 -4.25 -19.23
CA LYS A 159 -6.90 -5.03 -20.03
C LYS A 159 -6.66 -6.38 -19.37
N SER A 160 -6.43 -7.39 -20.21
CA SER A 160 -5.97 -8.70 -19.79
C SER A 160 -4.44 -8.76 -19.81
N TYR A 161 -3.87 -9.20 -18.69
CA TYR A 161 -2.44 -9.40 -18.50
C TYR A 161 -2.14 -10.87 -18.25
N ASN A 162 -1.09 -11.36 -18.90
CA ASN A 162 -0.50 -12.67 -18.70
C ASN A 162 0.89 -12.49 -18.08
N ILE A 163 0.99 -12.76 -16.78
CA ILE A 163 2.20 -12.62 -16.01
C ILE A 163 2.86 -13.99 -15.85
N ASP A 164 4.05 -14.15 -16.43
CA ASP A 164 4.88 -15.35 -16.32
C ASP A 164 5.64 -15.33 -14.99
N LEU A 165 5.38 -16.33 -14.14
CA LEU A 165 5.93 -16.44 -12.80
C LEU A 165 7.13 -17.39 -12.71
N ARG A 166 7.53 -18.02 -13.81
CA ARG A 166 8.54 -19.09 -13.80
C ARG A 166 9.89 -18.67 -13.23
N GLU A 167 10.30 -17.43 -13.54
CA GLU A 167 11.58 -16.84 -13.13
C GLU A 167 11.43 -15.76 -12.05
N ALA A 168 10.22 -15.53 -11.56
CA ALA A 168 9.94 -14.50 -10.57
C ALA A 168 10.32 -14.97 -9.16
N ASN A 169 10.79 -14.06 -8.31
CA ASN A 169 10.78 -14.30 -6.87
C ASN A 169 9.33 -14.28 -6.37
N LEU A 170 8.90 -15.38 -5.76
CA LEU A 170 7.51 -15.60 -5.33
C LEU A 170 7.30 -15.45 -3.83
N ASP A 171 8.34 -15.16 -3.04
CA ASP A 171 8.24 -15.15 -1.57
C ASP A 171 7.16 -14.20 -1.06
N ASP A 172 7.12 -12.99 -1.59
CA ASP A 172 6.16 -11.96 -1.17
C ASP A 172 4.74 -12.27 -1.70
N LEU A 173 4.63 -12.83 -2.91
CA LEU A 173 3.35 -13.31 -3.45
C LEU A 173 2.78 -14.48 -2.62
N LEU A 174 3.61 -15.44 -2.22
CA LEU A 174 3.19 -16.56 -1.38
C LEU A 174 2.76 -16.10 0.01
N LYS A 175 3.46 -15.13 0.60
CA LYS A 175 3.02 -14.52 1.88
C LYS A 175 1.70 -13.77 1.72
N PHE A 176 1.52 -13.05 0.61
CA PHE A 176 0.23 -12.44 0.28
C PHE A 176 -0.87 -13.50 0.21
N ILE A 177 -0.70 -14.57 -0.57
CA ILE A 177 -1.71 -15.64 -0.71
C ILE A 177 -2.04 -16.26 0.65
N ARG A 178 -1.04 -16.56 1.49
CA ARG A 178 -1.28 -17.10 2.84
C ARG A 178 -2.04 -16.12 3.72
N TYR A 179 -1.72 -14.83 3.62
CA TYR A 179 -2.40 -13.78 4.35
C TYR A 179 -3.85 -13.64 3.85
N ASP A 180 -4.04 -13.57 2.55
CA ASP A 180 -5.32 -13.48 1.87
C ASP A 180 -6.23 -14.67 2.25
N VAL A 181 -5.75 -15.91 2.16
CA VAL A 181 -6.50 -17.10 2.58
C VAL A 181 -6.90 -17.03 4.06
N LYS A 182 -5.95 -16.65 4.93
CA LYS A 182 -6.17 -16.60 6.38
C LYS A 182 -7.18 -15.53 6.79
N TYR A 183 -7.27 -14.44 6.04
CA TYR A 183 -7.93 -13.23 6.51
C TYR A 183 -8.97 -12.63 5.56
N ASN A 184 -8.86 -12.79 4.24
CA ASN A 184 -9.88 -12.40 3.25
C ASN A 184 -11.01 -13.41 3.09
N SER A 185 -10.89 -14.65 3.60
CA SER A 185 -12.08 -15.50 3.79
C SER A 185 -13.05 -14.99 4.88
N LYS A 186 -12.65 -13.97 5.66
CA LYS A 186 -13.47 -13.35 6.73
C LYS A 186 -13.47 -11.81 6.76
N ASN A 187 -12.65 -11.13 5.96
CA ASN A 187 -12.64 -9.66 5.86
C ASN A 187 -13.83 -9.20 5.00
N ASN A 188 -15.03 -9.28 5.61
CA ASN A 188 -16.24 -8.61 5.14
C ASN A 188 -16.15 -7.11 5.44
N GLN A 189 -15.17 -6.39 4.87
CA GLN A 189 -15.31 -4.95 4.80
C GLN A 189 -16.41 -4.69 3.78
N ASN A 190 -17.58 -4.32 4.31
CA ASN A 190 -18.80 -4.17 3.52
C ASN A 190 -18.84 -2.82 2.79
N ASN A 191 -17.71 -2.09 2.75
CA ASN A 191 -17.60 -0.73 2.20
C ASN A 191 -18.74 0.18 2.71
N ARG A 192 -19.13 -0.02 3.98
CA ARG A 192 -20.10 0.84 4.67
C ARG A 192 -19.51 2.23 4.83
N ASN A 193 -20.37 3.25 4.94
CA ASN A 193 -19.92 4.63 5.09
C ASN A 193 -19.03 4.85 6.32
N GLU A 194 -19.11 3.99 7.33
CA GLU A 194 -18.28 4.06 8.54
C GLU A 194 -16.89 3.44 8.36
N GLU A 195 -16.64 2.66 7.31
CA GLU A 195 -15.37 1.96 7.06
C GLU A 195 -14.47 2.73 6.09
N MET A 196 -13.15 2.54 6.19
CA MET A 196 -12.25 2.92 5.10
C MET A 196 -12.54 2.06 3.86
N GLU A 197 -12.69 2.73 2.71
CA GLU A 197 -12.94 2.08 1.42
C GLU A 197 -11.65 1.48 0.89
N LYS A 198 -11.68 0.18 0.59
CA LYS A 198 -10.62 -0.52 -0.14
C LYS A 198 -10.77 -0.24 -1.63
N THR A 199 -9.79 0.40 -2.25
CA THR A 199 -9.86 0.75 -3.69
C THR A 199 -9.55 -0.42 -4.63
N GLY A 200 -9.11 -1.54 -4.06
CA GLY A 200 -8.74 -2.77 -4.77
C GLY A 200 -7.28 -3.19 -4.53
N PRO A 201 -6.91 -4.41 -4.93
CA PRO A 201 -5.52 -4.83 -4.96
C PRO A 201 -4.80 -4.21 -6.16
N TYR A 202 -3.50 -4.03 -6.00
CA TYR A 202 -2.60 -3.60 -7.07
C TYR A 202 -1.41 -4.54 -7.14
N ILE A 203 -0.99 -4.85 -8.36
CA ILE A 203 0.21 -5.63 -8.64
C ILE A 203 1.30 -4.67 -9.08
N PHE A 204 2.39 -4.63 -8.32
CA PHE A 204 3.60 -3.94 -8.69
C PHE A 204 4.60 -4.93 -9.31
N ILE A 205 4.83 -4.76 -10.62
CA ILE A 205 5.79 -5.55 -11.41
C ILE A 205 7.17 -4.91 -11.34
N ASP A 206 7.94 -5.28 -10.31
CA ASP A 206 9.23 -4.67 -10.00
C ASP A 206 10.38 -5.30 -10.83
N LYS A 207 11.53 -4.62 -10.86
CA LYS A 207 12.81 -5.10 -11.42
C LYS A 207 12.75 -5.57 -12.89
N GLY A 208 12.80 -4.58 -13.78
CA GLY A 208 13.05 -4.73 -15.22
C GLY A 208 12.98 -3.36 -15.89
N ARG A 209 14.04 -2.92 -16.58
CA ARG A 209 14.07 -1.56 -17.17
C ARG A 209 12.99 -1.37 -18.24
N ASN A 210 12.64 -2.45 -18.94
CA ASN A 210 11.71 -2.45 -20.07
C ASN A 210 10.32 -3.03 -19.74
N LEU A 211 10.04 -3.30 -18.46
CA LEU A 211 8.73 -3.80 -18.03
C LEU A 211 7.79 -2.64 -17.72
N SER A 212 6.58 -2.71 -18.27
CA SER A 212 5.50 -1.77 -17.99
C SER A 212 4.14 -2.45 -18.07
N CYS A 213 3.16 -1.94 -17.32
CA CYS A 213 1.76 -2.37 -17.42
C CYS A 213 1.09 -1.97 -18.75
N LYS A 214 1.82 -1.35 -19.68
CA LYS A 214 1.39 -1.21 -21.08
C LYS A 214 1.51 -2.51 -21.87
N GLN A 215 2.35 -3.44 -21.42
CA GLN A 215 2.52 -4.76 -22.04
C GLN A 215 1.50 -5.74 -21.46
N SER A 216 0.82 -6.49 -22.32
CA SER A 216 -0.10 -7.54 -21.88
C SER A 216 0.62 -8.83 -21.45
N TYR A 217 1.83 -9.09 -21.97
CA TYR A 217 2.67 -10.20 -21.51
C TYR A 217 3.85 -9.66 -20.69
N ILE A 218 3.99 -10.15 -19.46
CA ILE A 218 4.96 -9.62 -18.50
C ILE A 218 5.69 -10.79 -17.84
N ALA A 219 7.03 -10.76 -17.84
CA ALA A 219 7.86 -11.72 -17.11
C ALA A 219 8.71 -10.98 -16.06
N PRO A 220 8.14 -10.63 -14.90
CA PRO A 220 8.85 -9.88 -13.88
C PRO A 220 9.82 -10.77 -13.10
N LYS A 221 10.92 -10.19 -12.63
CA LYS A 221 11.83 -10.87 -11.69
C LYS A 221 11.31 -10.86 -10.26
N ASP A 222 10.39 -9.95 -9.95
CA ASP A 222 9.86 -9.74 -8.61
C ASP A 222 8.45 -9.15 -8.70
N ILE A 223 7.55 -9.60 -7.83
CA ILE A 223 6.15 -9.16 -7.79
C ILE A 223 5.79 -8.82 -6.36
N LYS A 224 5.19 -7.64 -6.20
CA LYS A 224 4.67 -7.18 -4.91
C LYS A 224 3.19 -6.85 -5.05
N ILE A 225 2.41 -7.23 -4.05
CA ILE A 225 0.99 -6.89 -3.96
C ILE A 225 0.83 -5.76 -2.96
N LEU A 226 -0.03 -4.81 -3.27
CA LEU A 226 -0.44 -3.75 -2.36
C LEU A 226 -1.94 -3.51 -2.40
N GLU A 227 -2.48 -3.02 -1.30
CA GLU A 227 -3.86 -2.58 -1.15
C GLU A 227 -3.86 -1.13 -0.72
N ILE A 228 -4.80 -0.35 -1.26
CA ILE A 228 -4.94 1.07 -0.94
C ILE A 228 -6.30 1.29 -0.29
N TYR A 229 -6.29 1.98 0.84
CA TYR A 229 -7.48 2.37 1.58
C TYR A 229 -7.61 3.89 1.63
N LYS A 230 -8.83 4.39 1.47
CA LYS A 230 -9.17 5.82 1.52
C LYS A 230 -10.44 6.04 2.34
N ILE A 231 -10.71 7.29 2.71
CA ILE A 231 -12.00 7.67 3.29
C ILE A 231 -13.01 7.85 2.15
N LYS A 232 -14.22 7.32 2.35
CA LYS A 232 -15.40 7.59 1.53
C LYS A 232 -16.27 8.61 2.27
N ILE A 233 -16.67 9.68 1.57
CA ILE A 233 -17.63 10.68 2.05
C ILE A 233 -19.04 10.25 1.63
#